data_AF-A0A7W1AQB1-F1
#
_entry.id   AF-A0A7W1AQB1-F1
#
_cell.length_a   1.000
_cell.length_b   1.000
_cell.length_c   1.000
_cell.angle_alpha   90.00
_cell.angle_beta   90.00
_cell.angle_gamma   90.00
#
_symmetry.space_group_name_H-M   'P 1'
#
loop_
_entity.id
_entity.type
_entity.pdbx_description
1 polymer ?
#
loop_
_entity_poly.entity_id
_entity_poly.type
_entity_poly.pdbx_seq_one_letter_code
_entity_poly.pdbx_strand_id
1 'polypeptide(L)'
;MNRRFALFQVVFSVIALAAVVWWASHQEAPTLPHTSGALGWMGAAAALYGLATVVRAERWHRILELTGVHASRVDCYALTTVGYMGNNVLPARAGELLRVVLLDQRVKAGKRTLLGTIVAERVMDLMVLAAMFLIVGYAVLKGHVLPDQT
;
A
#
# COMPACT_ATOMS: atom_id res chain seq x y z
N MET A 1 -16.81 -1.05 20.05
CA MET A 1 -16.81 -0.20 18.84
C MET A 1 -18.20 0.38 18.68
N ASN A 2 -18.36 1.71 18.76
CA ASN A 2 -19.67 2.34 18.80
C ASN A 2 -20.41 2.11 17.48
N ARG A 3 -21.53 1.36 17.50
CA ARG A 3 -22.36 1.06 16.31
C ARG A 3 -22.69 2.31 15.48
N ARG A 4 -22.88 3.45 16.14
CA ARG A 4 -23.14 4.76 15.52
C ARG A 4 -21.97 5.26 14.67
N PHE A 5 -20.74 5.03 15.10
CA PHE A 5 -19.53 5.43 14.37
C PHE A 5 -19.30 4.56 13.14
N ALA A 6 -19.49 3.24 13.27
CA ALA A 6 -19.43 2.33 12.13
C ALA A 6 -20.53 2.67 11.08
N LEU A 7 -21.74 2.98 11.53
CA LEU A 7 -22.83 3.41 10.65
C LEU A 7 -22.45 4.69 9.89
N PHE A 8 -21.88 5.69 10.59
CA PHE A 8 -21.42 6.92 9.95
C PHE A 8 -20.36 6.65 8.87
N GLN A 9 -19.35 5.82 9.15
CA GLN A 9 -18.32 5.45 8.17
C GLN A 9 -18.89 4.73 6.95
N VAL A 10 -19.84 3.82 7.16
CA VAL A 10 -20.51 3.10 6.07
C VAL A 10 -21.30 4.08 5.21
N VAL A 11 -22.11 4.95 5.83
CA VAL A 11 -22.89 5.97 5.10
C VAL A 11 -21.98 6.90 4.31
N PHE A 12 -20.92 7.41 4.93
CA PHE A 12 -19.93 8.25 4.25
C PHE A 12 -19.28 7.51 3.06
N SER A 13 -18.90 6.25 3.23
CA SER A 13 -18.28 5.44 2.17
C SER A 13 -19.25 5.19 1.01
N VAL A 14 -20.53 4.93 1.29
CA VAL A 14 -21.56 4.74 0.27
C VAL A 14 -21.81 6.04 -0.51
N ILE A 15 -21.89 7.18 0.18
CA ILE A 15 -22.05 8.50 -0.47
C ILE A 15 -20.84 8.81 -1.36
N ALA A 16 -19.62 8.60 -0.85
CA ALA A 16 -18.40 8.82 -1.63
C ALA A 16 -18.35 7.91 -2.87
N LEU A 17 -18.69 6.62 -2.72
CA LEU A 17 -18.74 5.68 -3.83
C LEU A 17 -19.79 6.12 -4.87
N ALA A 18 -20.99 6.51 -4.44
CA ALA A 18 -22.05 6.98 -5.32
C ALA A 18 -21.63 8.24 -6.09
N ALA A 19 -20.96 9.19 -5.42
CA ALA A 19 -20.43 10.39 -6.06
C ALA A 19 -19.36 10.06 -7.11
N VAL A 20 -18.45 9.13 -6.83
CA VAL A 20 -17.42 8.67 -7.78
C VAL A 20 -18.05 7.97 -8.98
N VAL A 21 -19.03 7.10 -8.76
CA VAL A 21 -19.74 6.38 -9.84
C VAL A 21 -20.52 7.36 -10.71
N TRP A 22 -21.24 8.30 -10.10
CA TRP A 22 -21.94 9.37 -10.82
C TRP A 22 -20.97 10.23 -11.62
N TRP A 23 -19.83 10.61 -11.05
CA TRP A 23 -18.80 11.36 -11.79
C TRP A 23 -18.24 10.54 -12.96
N ALA A 24 -17.91 9.26 -12.72
CA ALA A 24 -17.35 8.37 -13.74
C ALA A 24 -18.33 8.08 -14.88
N SER A 25 -19.65 8.05 -14.61
CA SER A 25 -20.66 7.83 -15.66
C SER A 25 -20.83 9.00 -16.61
N HIS A 26 -20.36 10.19 -16.24
CA HIS A 26 -20.36 11.38 -17.09
C HIS A 26 -19.06 11.55 -17.89
N GLN A 27 -18.09 10.64 -17.72
CA GLN A 27 -16.85 10.64 -18.48
C GLN A 27 -16.98 9.79 -19.74
N GLU A 28 -16.34 10.21 -20.83
CA GLU A 28 -16.27 9.40 -22.05
C GLU A 28 -15.57 8.06 -21.76
N ALA A 29 -16.03 6.99 -22.41
CA ALA A 29 -15.47 5.66 -22.20
C ALA A 29 -13.97 5.66 -22.57
N PRO A 30 -13.07 5.28 -21.64
CA PRO A 30 -11.64 5.22 -21.94
C PRO A 30 -11.40 4.15 -23.01
N THR A 31 -10.73 4.51 -24.10
CA THR A 31 -10.30 3.56 -25.11
C THR A 31 -9.14 2.75 -24.56
N LEU A 32 -9.25 1.41 -24.62
CA LEU A 32 -8.16 0.55 -24.17
C LEU A 32 -6.96 0.74 -25.10
N PRO A 33 -5.72 0.78 -24.58
CA PRO A 33 -4.55 0.88 -25.43
C PRO A 33 -4.41 -0.40 -26.27
N HIS A 34 -4.63 -0.30 -27.58
CA HIS A 34 -4.50 -1.42 -28.52
C HIS A 34 -3.16 -1.43 -29.28
N THR A 35 -2.35 -0.38 -29.12
CA THR A 35 -1.03 -0.28 -29.75
C THR A 35 -0.03 -1.19 -29.04
N SER A 36 0.82 -1.89 -29.81
CA SER A 36 1.86 -2.79 -29.29
C SER A 36 2.79 -2.12 -28.27
N GLY A 37 3.15 -0.85 -28.50
CA GLY A 37 3.92 -0.06 -27.54
C GLY A 37 3.22 0.14 -26.19
N ALA A 38 1.90 0.36 -26.20
CA ALA A 38 1.13 0.54 -24.98
C ALA A 38 0.98 -0.77 -24.20
N LEU A 39 0.81 -1.90 -24.89
CA LEU A 39 0.85 -3.23 -24.26
C LEU A 39 2.21 -3.53 -23.63
N GLY A 40 3.31 -3.11 -24.28
CA GLY A 40 4.66 -3.18 -23.70
C GLY A 40 4.78 -2.41 -22.39
N TRP A 41 4.25 -1.18 -22.33
CA TRP A 41 4.23 -0.39 -21.09
C TRP A 41 3.36 -1.00 -20.00
N MET A 42 2.23 -1.64 -20.34
CA MET A 42 1.42 -2.37 -19.37
C MET A 42 2.18 -3.57 -18.78
N GLY A 43 2.91 -4.32 -19.62
CA GLY A 43 3.77 -5.41 -19.18
C GLY A 43 4.90 -4.91 -18.26
N ALA A 44 5.55 -3.80 -18.62
CA ALA A 44 6.58 -3.17 -17.79
C ALA A 44 6.03 -2.70 -16.44
N ALA A 45 4.84 -2.07 -16.42
CA ALA A 45 4.18 -1.65 -15.19
C ALA A 45 3.82 -2.84 -14.29
N ALA A 46 3.31 -3.93 -14.87
CA ALA A 46 3.00 -5.15 -14.14
C ALA A 46 4.27 -5.80 -13.55
N ALA A 47 5.35 -5.86 -14.34
CA ALA A 47 6.64 -6.37 -13.89
C ALA A 47 7.22 -5.51 -12.76
N LEU A 48 7.16 -4.18 -12.89
CA LEU A 48 7.62 -3.25 -11.85
C LEU A 48 6.78 -3.37 -10.57
N TYR A 49 5.46 -3.57 -10.69
CA TYR A 49 4.59 -3.84 -9.55
C TYR A 49 4.95 -5.16 -8.85
N GLY A 50 5.22 -6.22 -9.64
CA GLY A 50 5.70 -7.51 -9.13
C GLY A 50 7.02 -7.35 -8.37
N LEU A 51 7.99 -6.66 -8.96
CA LEU A 51 9.28 -6.37 -8.34
C LEU A 51 9.11 -5.56 -7.04
N ALA A 52 8.28 -4.52 -7.07
CA ALA A 52 7.98 -3.73 -5.88
C ALA A 52 7.35 -4.59 -4.77
N THR A 53 6.51 -5.57 -5.13
CA THR A 53 5.91 -6.50 -4.16
C THR A 53 6.94 -7.44 -3.55
N VAL A 54 7.89 -7.95 -4.36
CA VAL A 54 9.03 -8.75 -3.88
C VAL A 54 9.91 -7.95 -2.92
N VAL A 55 10.27 -6.72 -3.28
CA VAL A 55 11.08 -5.85 -2.42
C VAL A 55 10.40 -5.60 -1.08
N ARG A 56 9.07 -5.40 -1.08
CA ARG A 56 8.29 -5.24 0.16
C ARG A 56 8.30 -6.51 1.01
N ALA A 57 8.20 -7.69 0.40
CA ALA A 57 8.28 -8.96 1.11
C ALA A 57 9.66 -9.17 1.76
N GLU A 58 10.75 -8.87 1.03
CA GLU A 58 12.12 -8.90 1.56
C GLU A 58 12.34 -7.92 2.69
N ARG A 59 11.78 -6.71 2.58
CA ARG A 59 11.84 -5.72 3.65
C ARG A 59 11.15 -6.24 4.91
N TRP A 60 9.94 -6.78 4.78
CA TRP A 60 9.21 -7.33 5.92
C TRP A 60 9.94 -8.51 6.57
N HIS A 61 10.51 -9.41 5.76
CA HIS A 61 11.36 -10.51 6.23
C HIS A 61 12.55 -9.99 7.08
N ARG A 62 13.27 -8.97 6.59
CA ARG A 62 14.37 -8.37 7.36
C ARG A 62 13.92 -7.73 8.68
N ILE A 63 12.76 -7.06 8.69
CA ILE A 63 12.21 -6.50 9.94
C ILE A 63 11.91 -7.64 10.94
N LEU A 64 11.33 -8.75 10.46
CA LEU A 64 11.05 -9.91 11.31
C LEU A 64 12.33 -10.48 11.92
N GLU A 65 13.38 -10.69 11.10
CA GLU A 65 14.69 -11.17 11.58
C GLU A 65 15.30 -10.25 12.64
N LEU A 66 15.25 -8.93 12.43
CA LEU A 66 15.74 -7.94 13.40
C LEU A 66 14.97 -7.96 14.72
N THR A 67 13.70 -8.39 14.70
CA THR A 67 12.88 -8.58 15.91
C THR A 67 13.00 -9.98 16.52
N GLY A 68 13.90 -10.82 16.03
CA GLY A 68 14.12 -12.19 16.51
C GLY A 68 13.08 -13.21 16.02
N VAL A 69 12.23 -12.83 15.06
CA VAL A 69 11.21 -13.70 14.48
C VAL A 69 11.76 -14.38 13.24
N HIS A 70 12.02 -15.69 13.36
CA HIS A 70 12.56 -16.50 12.27
C HIS A 70 11.43 -17.00 11.37
N ALA A 71 11.16 -16.28 10.30
CA ALA A 71 10.17 -16.64 9.28
C ALA A 71 10.86 -17.03 7.96
N SER A 72 10.33 -18.03 7.26
CA SER A 72 10.81 -18.39 5.92
C SER A 72 10.58 -17.24 4.95
N ARG A 73 11.54 -16.99 4.05
CA ARG A 73 11.38 -16.04 2.94
C ARG A 73 10.17 -16.37 2.09
N VAL A 74 9.97 -17.65 1.76
CA VAL A 74 8.83 -18.08 0.93
C VAL A 74 7.50 -17.72 1.60
N ASP A 75 7.38 -17.91 2.91
CA ASP A 75 6.18 -17.50 3.67
C ASP A 75 6.00 -15.99 3.64
N CYS A 76 7.07 -15.21 3.80
CA CYS A 76 6.98 -13.74 3.76
C CYS A 76 6.46 -13.22 2.41
N TYR A 77 6.91 -13.83 1.31
CA TYR A 77 6.49 -13.47 -0.05
C TYR A 77 5.05 -13.88 -0.33
N ALA A 78 4.69 -15.11 0.01
CA ALA A 78 3.33 -15.63 -0.15
C ALA A 78 2.33 -14.80 0.67
N LEU A 79 2.61 -14.60 1.96
CA LEU A 79 1.73 -13.85 2.86
C LEU A 79 1.67 -12.35 2.54
N THR A 80 2.75 -11.78 1.99
CA THR A 80 2.71 -10.40 1.48
C THR A 80 1.73 -10.29 0.32
N THR A 81 1.82 -11.19 -0.65
CA THR A 81 0.92 -11.21 -1.83
C THR A 81 -0.53 -11.45 -1.41
N VAL A 82 -0.77 -12.42 -0.52
CA VAL A 82 -2.11 -12.68 0.04
C VAL A 82 -2.62 -11.47 0.82
N GLY A 83 -1.76 -10.78 1.57
CA GLY A 83 -2.16 -9.55 2.26
C GLY A 83 -2.57 -8.43 1.31
N TYR A 84 -1.87 -8.26 0.18
CA TYR A 84 -2.26 -7.29 -0.85
C TYR A 84 -3.57 -7.67 -1.54
N MET A 85 -3.77 -8.95 -1.85
CA MET A 85 -5.05 -9.45 -2.33
C MET A 85 -6.16 -9.17 -1.30
N GLY A 86 -5.90 -9.43 -0.02
CA GLY A 86 -6.82 -9.14 1.08
C GLY A 86 -7.18 -7.66 1.17
N ASN A 87 -6.25 -6.75 0.91
CA ASN A 87 -6.53 -5.31 0.90
C ASN A 87 -7.45 -4.86 -0.25
N ASN A 88 -7.51 -5.63 -1.34
CA ASN A 88 -8.41 -5.33 -2.47
C ASN A 88 -9.84 -5.84 -2.22
N VAL A 89 -10.00 -6.87 -1.37
CA VAL A 89 -11.29 -7.52 -1.12
C VAL A 89 -11.90 -7.09 0.22
N LEU A 90 -11.06 -6.92 1.24
CA LEU A 90 -11.49 -6.64 2.61
C LEU A 90 -11.50 -5.14 2.90
N PRO A 91 -12.53 -4.63 3.59
CA PRO A 91 -12.57 -3.24 4.01
C PRO A 91 -11.47 -2.91 5.04
N ALA A 92 -11.17 -1.62 5.19
CA ALA A 92 -10.25 -1.08 6.20
C ALA A 92 -8.81 -1.66 6.15
N ARG A 93 -8.31 -2.05 4.97
CA ARG A 93 -6.94 -2.58 4.78
C ARG A 93 -6.64 -3.79 5.69
N ALA A 94 -7.64 -4.64 5.92
CA ALA A 94 -7.53 -5.81 6.78
C ALA A 94 -6.57 -6.90 6.24
N GLY A 95 -6.10 -6.79 5.00
CA GLY A 95 -5.10 -7.70 4.43
C GLY A 95 -3.75 -7.67 5.17
N GLU A 96 -3.41 -6.55 5.82
CA GLU A 96 -2.23 -6.47 6.70
C GLU A 96 -2.42 -7.28 7.99
N LEU A 97 -3.64 -7.35 8.53
CA LEU A 97 -3.94 -8.24 9.66
C LEU A 97 -3.89 -9.71 9.23
N LEU A 98 -4.27 -9.99 7.99
CA LEU A 98 -4.29 -11.35 7.45
C LEU A 98 -2.88 -11.95 7.42
N ARG A 99 -1.86 -11.19 6.99
CA ARG A 99 -0.46 -11.66 7.03
C ARG A 99 0.03 -11.94 8.45
N VAL A 100 -0.40 -11.15 9.44
CA VAL A 100 -0.05 -11.37 10.85
C VAL A 100 -0.66 -12.66 11.35
N VAL A 101 -1.96 -12.83 11.14
CA VAL A 101 -2.68 -14.01 11.64
C VAL A 101 -2.15 -15.29 11.01
N LEU A 102 -1.89 -15.27 9.70
CA LEU A 102 -1.37 -16.45 8.99
C LEU A 102 0.09 -16.75 9.31
N LEU A 103 0.93 -15.74 9.57
CA LEU A 103 2.32 -15.96 9.97
C LEU A 103 2.43 -16.41 11.43
N ASP A 104 1.59 -15.88 12.32
CA ASP A 104 1.52 -16.29 13.73
C ASP A 104 1.22 -17.78 13.88
N GLN A 105 0.37 -18.34 13.00
CA GLN A 105 0.07 -19.78 12.97
C GLN A 105 1.30 -20.64 12.63
N ARG A 106 2.29 -20.09 11.91
CA ARG A 106 3.49 -20.80 11.47
C ARG A 106 4.64 -20.67 12.46
N VAL A 107 4.90 -19.46 12.93
CA VAL A 107 6.11 -19.14 13.74
C VAL A 107 5.78 -19.00 15.23
N LYS A 108 4.51 -18.83 15.61
CA LYS A 108 4.04 -18.65 17.01
C LYS A 108 4.76 -17.53 17.78
N ALA A 109 5.22 -16.50 17.07
CA ALA A 109 5.92 -15.35 17.64
C ALA A 109 5.01 -14.36 18.40
N GLY A 110 3.68 -14.55 18.32
CA GLY A 110 2.69 -13.71 18.95
C GLY A 110 2.22 -12.59 18.04
N LYS A 111 0.89 -12.47 17.88
CA LYS A 111 0.25 -11.44 17.04
C LYS A 111 0.68 -10.02 17.36
N ARG A 112 0.97 -9.71 18.64
CA ARG A 112 1.41 -8.36 19.06
C ARG A 112 2.78 -7.99 18.49
N THR A 113 3.72 -8.92 18.55
CA THR A 113 5.07 -8.76 17.97
C THR A 113 4.99 -8.53 16.48
N LEU A 114 4.21 -9.37 15.78
CA LEU A 114 4.02 -9.29 14.34
C LEU A 114 3.25 -8.03 13.90
N LEU A 115 2.29 -7.55 14.69
CA LEU A 115 1.66 -6.24 14.43
C LEU A 115 2.66 -5.10 14.62
N GLY A 116 3.53 -5.19 15.63
CA GLY A 116 4.60 -4.23 15.86
C GLY A 116 5.52 -4.07 14.65
N THR A 117 5.86 -5.17 13.96
CA THR A 117 6.70 -5.10 12.74
C THR A 117 6.00 -4.37 11.60
N ILE A 118 4.70 -4.56 11.43
CA ILE A 118 3.91 -3.83 10.43
C ILE A 118 3.82 -2.35 10.79
N VAL A 119 3.53 -2.02 12.05
CA VAL A 119 3.45 -0.62 12.50
C VAL A 119 4.80 0.08 12.28
N ALA A 120 5.90 -0.56 12.64
CA ALA A 120 7.25 -0.04 12.38
C ALA A 120 7.47 0.20 10.89
N GLU A 121 7.07 -0.75 10.03
CA GLU A 121 7.13 -0.60 8.58
C GLU A 121 6.33 0.62 8.10
N ARG A 122 5.09 0.80 8.60
CA ARG A 122 4.25 1.94 8.22
C ARG A 122 4.84 3.28 8.66
N VAL A 123 5.40 3.35 9.87
CA VAL A 123 6.04 4.56 10.38
C VAL A 123 7.26 4.91 9.52
N MET A 124 8.08 3.92 9.15
CA MET A 124 9.18 4.13 8.21
C MET A 124 8.71 4.63 6.85
N ASP A 125 7.65 4.03 6.29
CA ASP A 125 7.07 4.47 5.02
C ASP A 125 6.57 5.92 5.11
N LEU A 126 5.91 6.29 6.21
CA LEU A 126 5.44 7.67 6.44
C LEU A 126 6.59 8.66 6.56
N MET A 127 7.68 8.31 7.26
CA MET A 127 8.87 9.15 7.37
C MET A 127 9.53 9.39 6.01
N VAL A 128 9.69 8.33 5.20
CA VAL A 128 10.26 8.43 3.85
C VAL A 128 9.35 9.28 2.95
N LEU A 129 8.04 9.06 3.00
CA LEU A 129 7.08 9.83 2.22
C LEU A 129 7.09 11.31 2.61
N ALA A 130 7.15 11.61 3.91
CA ALA A 130 7.25 12.97 4.41
C ALA A 130 8.55 13.65 3.98
N ALA A 131 9.68 12.95 4.08
CA ALA A 131 10.97 13.47 3.61
C ALA A 131 10.94 13.75 2.10
N MET A 132 10.42 12.82 1.30
CA MET A 132 10.31 12.99 -0.14
C MET A 132 9.38 14.16 -0.50
N PHE A 133 8.25 14.31 0.20
CA PHE A 133 7.34 15.43 0.03
C PHE A 133 8.02 16.78 0.32
N LEU A 134 8.80 16.88 1.40
CA LEU A 134 9.53 18.10 1.75
C LEU A 134 10.61 18.42 0.72
N ILE A 135 11.39 17.43 0.28
CA ILE A 135 12.49 17.64 -0.69
C ILE A 135 11.92 18.06 -2.04
N VAL A 136 10.95 17.31 -2.58
CA VAL A 136 10.35 17.61 -3.88
C VAL A 136 9.56 18.91 -3.80
N GLY A 137 8.78 19.12 -2.73
CA GLY A 137 8.02 20.35 -2.52
C GLY A 137 8.93 21.58 -2.47
N TYR A 138 10.04 21.51 -1.73
CA TYR A 138 11.04 22.57 -1.69
C TYR A 138 11.68 22.82 -3.07
N ALA A 139 12.05 21.76 -3.79
CA ALA A 139 12.64 21.88 -5.13
C ALA A 139 11.68 22.56 -6.12
N VAL A 140 10.41 22.20 -6.09
CA VAL A 140 9.36 22.79 -6.94
C VAL A 140 9.12 24.26 -6.56
N LEU A 141 9.04 24.59 -5.26
CA LEU A 141 8.86 25.97 -4.81
C LEU A 141 10.06 26.85 -5.17
N LYS A 142 11.28 26.33 -5.06
CA LYS A 142 12.49 27.04 -5.48
C LYS A 142 12.49 27.34 -6.98
N GLY A 143 12.07 26.39 -7.82
CA GLY A 143 12.04 26.54 -9.27
C GLY A 143 10.94 27.45 -9.84
N HIS A 144 9.92 27.80 -9.05
CA HIS A 144 8.79 28.61 -9.52
C HIS A 144 8.55 29.92 -8.76
N VAL A 145 9.04 30.07 -7.52
CA VAL A 145 8.63 31.19 -6.65
C VAL A 145 9.81 32.02 -6.14
N LEU A 146 11.03 31.48 -6.05
CA LEU A 146 12.20 32.25 -5.63
C LEU A 146 12.87 32.86 -6.88
N PRO A 147 12.93 34.21 -7.02
CA PRO A 147 13.70 34.82 -8.10
C PRO A 147 15.15 34.38 -7.97
N ASP A 148 15.76 33.96 -9.07
CA ASP A 148 17.20 33.78 -9.15
C ASP A 148 17.85 35.13 -8.80
N GLN A 149 18.33 35.27 -7.57
CA GLN A 149 19.10 36.45 -7.16
C GLN A 149 20.51 36.30 -7.72
N THR A 150 20.65 36.58 -9.02
CA THR A 150 21.92 36.97 -9.66
C THR A 150 22.05 38.48 -9.63
#